data_AF-A0A959SMI6-F1
#
_entry.id   AF-A0A959SMI6-F1
#
_cell.length_a   1.000
_cell.length_b   1.000
_cell.length_c   1.000
_cell.angle_alpha   90.00
_cell.angle_beta   90.00
_cell.angle_gamma   90.00
#
_symmetry.space_group_name_H-M   'P 1'
#
loop_
_entity.id
_entity.type
_entity.pdbx_description
1 polymer ?
#
loop_
_entity_poly.entity_id
_entity_poly.type
_entity_poly.pdbx_seq_one_letter_code
_entity_poly.pdbx_strand_id
1 'polypeptide(L)'
;TGFRSELMKPLVSHMDINAVVVAEATKEERTMLDTEAATNMKRVVVPKVKDWMGDDAQGPYMILDTQEVKTTWHPIERGQGGGGGY
;
A
#
# COMPACT_ATOMS: atom_id res chain seq x y z
N THR A 1 -7.83 -2.37 -20.22
CA THR A 1 -8.40 -1.01 -20.39
C THR A 1 -9.92 -1.12 -20.36
N GLY A 2 -10.64 -0.07 -19.99
CA GLY A 2 -12.11 -0.09 -19.84
C GLY A 2 -12.61 1.21 -19.20
N PHE A 3 -13.91 1.29 -18.93
CA PHE A 3 -14.49 2.46 -18.27
C PHE A 3 -14.18 2.43 -16.76
N ARG A 4 -13.65 3.54 -16.24
CA ARG A 4 -13.31 3.68 -14.82
C ARG A 4 -14.49 3.39 -13.90
N SER A 5 -15.67 3.89 -14.27
CA SER A 5 -16.93 3.69 -13.54
C SER A 5 -17.32 2.21 -13.42
N GLU A 6 -16.94 1.38 -14.37
CA GLU A 6 -17.22 -0.07 -14.36
C GLU A 6 -16.19 -0.83 -13.53
N LEU A 7 -14.92 -0.38 -13.55
CA LEU A 7 -13.82 -1.10 -12.91
C LEU A 7 -13.68 -0.80 -11.42
N MET A 8 -13.98 0.43 -10.98
CA MET A 8 -13.61 0.87 -9.64
C MET A 8 -14.31 0.09 -8.53
N LYS A 9 -15.63 -0.09 -8.63
CA LYS A 9 -16.40 -0.80 -7.60
C LYS A 9 -16.00 -2.27 -7.48
N PRO A 10 -15.93 -3.07 -8.56
CA PRO A 10 -15.47 -4.46 -8.47
C PRO A 10 -14.06 -4.62 -7.91
N LEU A 11 -13.14 -3.69 -8.22
CA LEU A 11 -11.77 -3.76 -7.71
C LEU A 11 -11.68 -3.40 -6.22
N VAL A 12 -12.37 -2.35 -5.76
CA VAL A 12 -12.32 -1.95 -4.35
C VAL A 12 -13.14 -2.88 -3.45
N SER A 13 -14.17 -3.56 -3.95
CA SER A 13 -14.92 -4.54 -3.15
C SER A 13 -14.30 -5.93 -3.16
N HIS A 14 -13.31 -6.20 -4.03
CA HIS A 14 -12.71 -7.52 -4.15
C HIS A 14 -12.05 -7.95 -2.84
N MET A 15 -12.41 -9.14 -2.35
CA MET A 15 -11.92 -9.62 -1.05
C MET A 15 -10.44 -10.00 -1.06
N ASP A 16 -9.91 -10.39 -2.22
CA ASP A 16 -8.51 -10.84 -2.38
C ASP A 16 -7.56 -9.73 -2.86
N ILE A 17 -7.96 -8.46 -2.71
CA ILE A 17 -7.10 -7.30 -3.00
C ILE A 17 -6.74 -6.62 -1.68
N ASN A 18 -5.47 -6.46 -1.35
CA ASN A 18 -5.08 -5.84 -0.07
C ASN A 18 -4.99 -4.31 -0.11
N ALA A 19 -4.79 -3.72 -1.30
CA ALA A 19 -4.70 -2.28 -1.47
C ALA A 19 -5.17 -1.85 -2.86
N VAL A 20 -5.73 -0.64 -2.96
CA VAL A 20 -6.04 0.03 -4.23
C VAL A 20 -5.38 1.40 -4.28
N VAL A 21 -4.77 1.73 -5.42
CA VAL A 21 -4.19 3.05 -5.68
C VAL A 21 -5.05 3.74 -6.74
N VAL A 22 -5.60 4.91 -6.41
CA VAL A 22 -6.52 5.63 -7.29
C VAL A 22 -6.01 7.04 -7.52
N ALA A 23 -5.51 7.30 -8.73
CA ALA A 23 -5.16 8.65 -9.16
C ALA A 23 -6.42 9.50 -9.33
N GLU A 24 -6.30 10.78 -8.97
CA GLU A 24 -7.28 11.85 -9.21
C GLU A 24 -8.72 11.49 -8.82
N ALA A 25 -8.88 10.78 -7.69
CA ALA A 25 -10.20 10.37 -7.21
C ALA A 25 -11.07 11.59 -6.86
N THR A 26 -12.29 11.65 -7.40
CA THR A 26 -13.26 12.69 -7.03
C THR A 26 -13.72 12.51 -5.58
N LYS A 27 -14.46 13.49 -5.05
CA LYS A 27 -15.00 13.41 -3.69
C LYS A 27 -15.98 12.24 -3.55
N GLU A 28 -16.83 12.04 -4.55
CA GLU A 28 -17.82 10.96 -4.61
C GLU A 28 -17.13 9.60 -4.72
N GLU A 29 -16.11 9.49 -5.57
CA GLU A 29 -15.30 8.27 -5.70
C GLU A 29 -14.59 7.93 -4.38
N ARG A 30 -14.00 8.93 -3.69
CA ARG A 30 -13.38 8.73 -2.37
C ARG A 30 -14.35 8.16 -1.35
N THR A 31 -15.56 8.74 -1.25
CA THR A 31 -16.57 8.22 -0.33
C THR A 31 -16.93 6.77 -0.65
N MET A 32 -17.09 6.42 -1.93
CA MET A 32 -17.36 5.03 -2.34
C MET A 32 -16.19 4.10 -2.02
N LEU A 33 -14.96 4.49 -2.37
CA LEU A 33 -13.75 3.71 -2.12
C LEU A 33 -13.56 3.42 -0.63
N ASP A 34 -13.67 4.44 0.22
CA ASP A 34 -13.50 4.30 1.66
C ASP A 34 -14.61 3.42 2.29
N THR A 35 -15.84 3.54 1.78
CA THR A 35 -16.99 2.75 2.26
C THR A 35 -16.82 1.26 1.93
N GLU A 36 -16.48 0.95 0.67
CA GLU A 36 -16.30 -0.44 0.23
C GLU A 36 -15.03 -1.05 0.86
N ALA A 37 -13.94 -0.30 0.95
CA ALA A 37 -12.69 -0.76 1.56
C ALA A 37 -12.84 -1.10 3.05
N ALA A 38 -13.75 -0.43 3.76
CA ALA A 38 -14.02 -0.70 5.17
C ALA A 38 -14.52 -2.14 5.42
N THR A 39 -15.14 -2.80 4.42
CA THR A 39 -15.66 -4.17 4.59
C THR A 39 -14.58 -5.23 4.84
N ASN A 40 -13.34 -5.01 4.41
CA ASN A 40 -12.20 -5.90 4.67
C ASN A 40 -10.93 -5.15 5.09
N MET A 41 -11.08 -3.90 5.52
CA MET A 41 -9.99 -3.04 5.98
C MET A 41 -8.82 -2.93 4.99
N LYS A 42 -9.07 -3.03 3.69
CA LYS A 42 -8.02 -2.85 2.68
C LYS A 42 -7.55 -1.40 2.65
N ARG A 43 -6.31 -1.21 2.22
CA ARG A 43 -5.71 0.12 2.13
C ARG A 43 -6.18 0.85 0.87
N VAL A 44 -6.63 2.09 1.02
CA VAL A 44 -6.92 3.00 -0.11
C VAL A 44 -5.86 4.07 -0.15
N VAL A 45 -5.15 4.17 -1.27
CA VAL A 45 -4.12 5.19 -1.52
C VAL A 45 -4.60 6.13 -2.60
N VAL A 46 -4.65 7.43 -2.28
CA VAL A 46 -4.94 8.49 -3.25
C VAL A 46 -3.74 9.44 -3.30
N PRO A 47 -2.79 9.23 -4.22
CA PRO A 47 -1.56 10.02 -4.31
C PRO A 47 -1.86 11.51 -4.51
N LYS A 48 -1.14 12.37 -3.79
CA LYS A 48 -1.24 13.83 -3.91
C LYS A 48 -0.21 14.36 -4.92
N VAL A 49 -0.22 13.81 -6.12
CA VAL A 49 0.71 14.18 -7.20
C VAL A 49 0.02 15.17 -8.12
N LYS A 50 0.61 16.35 -8.30
CA LYS A 50 0.11 17.39 -9.22
C LYS A 50 0.58 17.18 -10.65
N ASP A 51 1.83 16.78 -10.81
CA ASP A 51 2.46 16.49 -12.08
C ASP A 51 3.29 15.20 -11.93
N TRP A 52 2.86 14.15 -12.63
CA TRP A 52 3.53 12.85 -12.62
C TRP A 52 4.87 12.85 -13.34
N MET A 53 5.13 13.86 -14.17
CA MET A 53 6.40 14.03 -14.88
C MET A 53 7.34 15.03 -14.18
N GLY A 54 6.88 15.67 -13.11
CA GLY A 54 7.69 16.60 -12.32
C GLY A 54 8.72 15.87 -11.45
N ASP A 55 9.83 16.55 -11.15
CA ASP A 55 10.94 16.00 -10.37
C ASP A 55 10.48 15.47 -8.99
N ASP A 56 9.56 16.17 -8.35
CA ASP A 56 9.00 15.79 -7.03
C ASP A 56 8.25 14.44 -7.07
N ALA A 57 7.77 14.00 -8.24
CA ALA A 57 7.03 12.76 -8.42
C ALA A 57 7.93 11.55 -8.73
N GLN A 58 9.22 11.76 -9.04
CA GLN A 58 10.15 10.67 -9.44
C GLN A 58 10.87 10.00 -8.25
N GLY A 59 10.55 10.41 -7.02
CA GLY A 59 11.14 9.83 -5.81
C GLY A 59 10.62 8.42 -5.48
N PRO A 60 11.41 7.59 -4.77
CA PRO A 60 11.03 6.20 -4.46
C PRO A 60 9.95 6.09 -3.38
N TYR A 61 9.58 7.19 -2.72
CA TYR A 61 8.77 7.17 -1.50
C TYR A 61 7.34 6.69 -1.72
N MET A 62 6.77 6.82 -2.93
CA MET A 62 5.43 6.31 -3.23
C MET A 62 5.33 4.78 -3.11
N ILE A 63 6.46 4.06 -3.21
CA ILE A 63 6.50 2.62 -3.00
C ILE A 63 5.98 2.27 -1.60
N LEU A 64 6.32 3.08 -0.59
CA LEU A 64 5.99 2.84 0.82
C LEU A 64 4.49 2.76 1.08
N ASP A 65 3.67 3.47 0.31
CA ASP A 65 2.21 3.52 0.48
C ASP A 65 1.55 2.12 0.36
N THR A 66 2.21 1.19 -0.32
CA THR A 66 1.72 -0.18 -0.57
C THR A 66 2.56 -1.27 0.08
N GLN A 67 3.57 -0.91 0.88
CA GLN A 67 4.37 -1.88 1.64
C GLN A 67 3.76 -2.13 3.02
N GLU A 68 4.05 -3.31 3.55
CA GLU A 68 3.79 -3.66 4.95
C GLU A 68 5.10 -3.92 5.68
N VAL A 69 5.20 -3.50 6.93
CA VAL A 69 6.38 -3.74 7.76
C VAL A 69 6.14 -4.95 8.63
N LYS A 70 6.90 -6.02 8.36
CA LYS A 70 6.96 -7.19 9.23
C LYS A 70 8.20 -7.13 10.11
N THR A 71 8.03 -6.69 11.36
CA THR A 71 9.11 -6.72 12.35
C THR A 71 9.26 -8.12 12.91
N THR A 72 10.47 -8.68 12.83
CA THR A 72 10.80 -10.01 13.39
C THR A 72 11.95 -9.86 14.38
N TRP A 73 11.85 -10.56 15.50
CA TRP A 73 12.86 -10.52 16.56
C TRP A 73 13.60 -11.85 16.55
N HIS A 74 14.87 -11.80 16.16
CA HIS A 74 15.77 -12.95 16.22
C HIS A 74 16.81 -12.71 17.32
N PRO A 75 17.20 -13.75 18.09
CA PRO A 75 18.32 -13.64 19.01
C PRO A 75 19.57 -13.15 18.27
N ILE A 76 20.25 -12.15 18.84
CA ILE A 76 21.54 -11.67 18.36
C ILE A 76 22.62 -12.14 19.33
N GLU A 77 23.46 -13.09 18.91
CA GLU A 77 24.63 -13.48 19.70
C GLU A 77 25.69 -12.37 19.63
N ARG A 78 26.07 -11.82 20.79
CA ARG A 78 27.24 -10.94 20.88
C ARG A 78 28.49 -11.80 21.09
N GLY A 79 29.19 -12.09 20.00
CA GLY A 79 30.54 -12.62 20.03
C GLY A 79 30.63 -14.14 20.20
N GLN A 80 30.84 -14.82 19.07
CA GLN A 80 31.45 -16.15 19.06
C GLN A 80 32.95 -15.97 19.37
N GLY A 81 33.27 -15.76 20.65
CA GLY A 81 34.58 -16.15 21.17
C GLY A 81 34.62 -17.68 21.14
N GLY A 82 35.43 -18.25 20.26
CA GLY A 82 35.64 -19.70 20.23
C GLY A 82 36.07 -20.22 21.60
N GLY A 83 35.41 -21.26 22.08
CA GLY A 83 35.78 -21.95 23.32
C GLY A 83 34.65 -22.89 23.76
N GLY A 84 34.90 -24.20 23.64
CA GLY A 84 33.91 -25.25 23.80
C GLY A 84 33.54 -25.66 25.22
N GLY A 85 32.80 -26.79 25.29
CA GLY A 85 32.28 -27.45 26.49
C GLY A 85 30.82 -27.05 26.73
N TYR A 86 29.82 -27.92 26.74
CA TYR A 86 29.76 -29.38 27.00
C TYR A 86 28.61 -29.98 26.18
#